data_AF-A0A3M6KA34-F1
#
_entry.id   AF-A0A3M6KA34-F1
#
_cell.length_a   1.000
_cell.length_b   1.000
_cell.length_c   1.000
_cell.angle_alpha   90.00
_cell.angle_beta   90.00
_cell.angle_gamma   90.00
#
_symmetry.space_group_name_H-M   'P 1'
#
loop_
_entity.id
_entity.type
_entity.pdbx_description
1 polymer ?
#
loop_
_entity_poly.entity_id
_entity_poly.type
_entity_poly.pdbx_seq_one_letter_code
_entity_poly.pdbx_strand_id
1 'polypeptide(L)'
;MDGDGVNDLAVGAPYDDEGGSDRGAVHIMFMNTNGSVKSTVEINDSTANGPTLSDSDLFGTVANIGDLDGDGVNDLAVGATGDDEGGSDRGAVHIMLIEGTSSSSSDSDDSNGPDSEHLTRPTFGMSHETFLPFVTEGFSFNGMTFDITDNWHTDFPKQSVLIGENNTFSAKVYAPYDVRVQEFLFGIETIGDAHNAELGVEVYYDYQGNVEGAKIVQKTDVVDSDSFSGITFPSKCMPDDAEEKCITSSITIQFLESLQHDVMAIKAIDWRNRAHTTYLNEGFDISGDSLNPMKTEMIPGTAKYEGLITVTQNEKYSKYWTAEDGRTFERNDHGTFTLVNQPFEKFADSGFPTLRTHSEFSTLINYETKRAEYVVKSICDECLDESFDKIDDTFVSHNVRFDRTINFEEMKSQEMLAQEKLREILDLDYLEYTRGYAIQNWE
;
A
#
# COMPACT_ATOMS: atom_id res chain seq x y z
N MET A 1 -19.76 13.56 9.31
CA MET A 1 -19.84 13.44 10.78
C MET A 1 -21.11 12.70 11.21
N ASP A 2 -22.10 12.47 10.34
CA ASP A 2 -23.19 11.52 10.59
C ASP A 2 -23.17 10.30 9.63
N GLY A 3 -22.09 10.15 8.85
CA GLY A 3 -21.89 9.04 7.92
C GLY A 3 -22.68 9.16 6.60
N ASP A 4 -23.35 10.29 6.33
CA ASP A 4 -24.22 10.42 5.15
C ASP A 4 -23.49 10.80 3.84
N GLY A 5 -22.16 10.91 3.88
CA GLY A 5 -21.33 11.29 2.74
C GLY A 5 -21.36 12.79 2.39
N VAL A 6 -22.03 13.62 3.19
CA VAL A 6 -22.03 15.08 3.08
C VAL A 6 -21.00 15.69 4.05
N ASN A 7 -20.35 16.77 3.62
CA ASN A 7 -19.43 17.52 4.48
C ASN A 7 -20.22 18.33 5.52
N ASP A 8 -19.97 18.05 6.80
CA ASP A 8 -20.55 18.75 7.94
C ASP A 8 -19.62 19.85 8.47
N LEU A 9 -20.14 20.69 9.37
CA LEU A 9 -19.37 21.77 10.02
C LEU A 9 -19.27 21.52 11.52
N ALA A 10 -18.06 21.59 12.07
CA ALA A 10 -17.83 21.69 13.51
C ALA A 10 -17.32 23.09 13.85
N VAL A 11 -17.98 23.76 14.79
CA VAL A 11 -17.70 25.14 15.18
C VAL A 11 -17.45 25.20 16.69
N GLY A 12 -16.26 25.66 17.04
CA GLY A 12 -15.87 25.90 18.43
C GLY A 12 -16.46 27.18 19.01
N ALA A 13 -16.92 27.11 20.26
CA ALA A 13 -17.38 28.23 21.06
C ALA A 13 -16.69 28.20 22.44
N PRO A 14 -15.38 28.56 22.53
CA PRO A 14 -14.61 28.41 23.78
C PRO A 14 -15.04 29.33 24.93
N TYR A 15 -15.86 30.35 24.67
CA TYR A 15 -16.42 31.23 25.70
C TYR A 15 -17.92 31.00 25.91
N ASP A 16 -18.40 29.79 25.60
CA ASP A 16 -19.77 29.42 25.88
C ASP A 16 -19.97 29.25 27.40
N ASP A 17 -21.09 29.78 27.89
CA ASP A 17 -21.44 29.84 29.31
C ASP A 17 -22.51 28.79 29.72
N GLU A 18 -22.94 27.92 28.79
CA GLU A 18 -23.86 26.82 29.07
C GLU A 18 -23.13 25.78 29.95
N GLY A 19 -23.65 25.55 31.16
CA GLY A 19 -23.02 24.66 32.15
C GLY A 19 -22.13 25.36 33.19
N GLY A 20 -21.57 26.55 32.89
CA GLY A 20 -20.77 27.37 33.81
C GLY A 20 -19.99 28.48 33.08
N SER A 21 -19.21 29.30 33.80
CA SER A 21 -18.53 30.46 33.18
C SER A 21 -17.39 30.02 32.25
N ASP A 22 -17.42 30.43 30.98
CA ASP A 22 -16.38 30.17 29.98
C ASP A 22 -15.94 28.68 29.92
N ARG A 23 -16.88 27.75 30.11
CA ARG A 23 -16.58 26.30 29.99
C ARG A 23 -16.37 25.91 28.55
N GLY A 24 -17.12 26.55 27.66
CA GLY A 24 -17.01 26.38 26.23
C GLY A 24 -17.75 25.15 25.68
N ALA A 25 -18.00 25.19 24.38
CA ALA A 25 -18.77 24.18 23.66
C ALA A 25 -18.26 23.95 22.24
N VAL A 26 -18.74 22.89 21.61
CA VAL A 26 -18.61 22.64 20.17
C VAL A 26 -19.99 22.42 19.57
N HIS A 27 -20.31 23.15 18.51
CA HIS A 27 -21.52 22.95 17.74
C HIS A 27 -21.20 22.20 16.45
N ILE A 28 -21.83 21.05 16.26
CA ILE A 28 -21.81 20.30 15.02
C ILE A 28 -23.07 20.63 14.23
N MET A 29 -22.91 21.12 13.00
CA MET A 29 -23.98 21.36 12.05
C MET A 29 -23.89 20.29 10.97
N PHE A 30 -24.85 19.38 10.98
CA PHE A 30 -25.01 18.41 9.90
C PHE A 30 -25.59 19.11 8.68
N MET A 31 -25.08 18.83 7.49
CA MET A 31 -25.41 19.57 6.28
C MET A 31 -26.17 18.71 5.28
N ASN A 32 -27.02 19.33 4.46
CA ASN A 32 -27.58 18.68 3.28
C ASN A 32 -26.67 18.93 2.06
N THR A 33 -26.76 18.09 1.03
CA THR A 33 -26.02 18.23 -0.24
C THR A 33 -26.24 19.56 -0.97
N ASN A 34 -27.35 20.25 -0.70
CA ASN A 34 -27.67 21.58 -1.25
C ASN A 34 -27.07 22.75 -0.44
N GLY A 35 -26.32 22.46 0.63
CA GLY A 35 -25.69 23.44 1.51
C GLY A 35 -26.57 24.00 2.63
N SER A 36 -27.80 23.52 2.84
CA SER A 36 -28.61 23.90 4.01
C SER A 36 -28.33 23.04 5.23
N VAL A 37 -28.39 23.62 6.44
CA VAL A 37 -28.25 22.87 7.71
C VAL A 37 -29.40 21.86 7.85
N LYS A 38 -29.06 20.60 8.07
CA LYS A 38 -29.93 19.44 8.33
C LYS A 38 -30.35 19.39 9.79
N SER A 39 -29.38 19.46 10.69
CA SER A 39 -29.56 19.49 12.14
C SER A 39 -28.33 20.09 12.82
N THR A 40 -28.45 20.43 14.10
CA THR A 40 -27.33 20.92 14.90
C THR A 40 -27.34 20.21 16.24
N VAL A 41 -26.14 19.83 16.70
CA VAL A 41 -25.89 19.28 18.02
C VAL A 41 -24.85 20.14 18.70
N GLU A 42 -25.01 20.33 20.01
CA GLU A 42 -24.04 20.99 20.86
C GLU A 42 -23.40 19.94 21.78
N ILE A 43 -22.09 20.06 21.96
CA ILE A 43 -21.29 19.23 22.84
C ILE A 43 -20.61 20.12 23.87
N ASN A 44 -20.91 19.88 25.14
CA ASN A 44 -20.34 20.56 26.31
C ASN A 44 -20.32 19.58 27.52
N ASP A 45 -20.09 20.10 28.73
CA ASP A 45 -20.00 19.29 29.96
C ASP A 45 -21.31 18.65 30.43
N SER A 46 -22.43 19.07 29.86
CA SER A 46 -23.75 18.50 30.11
C SER A 46 -24.14 17.39 29.13
N THR A 47 -23.35 17.19 28.07
CA THR A 47 -23.57 16.14 27.09
C THR A 47 -23.27 14.76 27.71
N ALA A 48 -24.12 13.77 27.44
CA ALA A 48 -23.87 12.40 27.89
C ALA A 48 -22.57 11.88 27.25
N ASN A 49 -21.64 11.35 28.08
CA ASN A 49 -20.27 11.00 27.69
C ASN A 49 -19.43 12.19 27.17
N GLY A 50 -19.83 13.43 27.48
CA GLY A 50 -19.08 14.63 27.18
C GLY A 50 -17.86 14.83 28.10
N PRO A 51 -17.03 15.84 27.81
CA PRO A 51 -15.89 16.19 28.65
C PRO A 51 -16.35 16.65 30.05
N THR A 52 -15.53 16.43 31.07
CA THR A 52 -15.75 17.07 32.37
C THR A 52 -15.09 18.44 32.35
N LEU A 53 -15.86 19.51 32.40
CA LEU A 53 -15.32 20.89 32.33
C LEU A 53 -15.63 21.67 33.62
N SER A 54 -14.66 22.49 34.02
CA SER A 54 -14.74 23.51 35.05
C SER A 54 -14.81 24.91 34.43
N ASP A 55 -15.18 25.90 35.25
CA ASP A 55 -15.21 27.28 34.79
C ASP A 55 -13.83 27.72 34.28
N SER A 56 -13.79 28.39 33.13
CA SER A 56 -12.58 28.83 32.43
C SER A 56 -11.75 27.75 31.73
N ASP A 57 -12.28 26.53 31.52
CA ASP A 57 -11.58 25.48 30.77
C ASP A 57 -11.45 25.78 29.27
N LEU A 58 -12.29 26.67 28.73
CA LEU A 58 -12.23 27.15 27.34
C LEU A 58 -12.31 26.04 26.29
N PHE A 59 -13.16 25.04 26.52
CA PHE A 59 -13.38 23.94 25.58
C PHE A 59 -13.97 24.43 24.26
N GLY A 60 -13.34 24.09 23.14
CA GLY A 60 -13.88 24.46 21.82
C GLY A 60 -12.83 24.73 20.76
N THR A 61 -11.55 24.44 20.99
CA THR A 61 -10.55 24.52 19.91
C THR A 61 -10.58 23.24 19.09
N VAL A 62 -11.29 23.23 17.96
CA VAL A 62 -11.60 22.00 17.19
C VAL A 62 -10.59 21.72 16.08
N ALA A 63 -10.19 20.45 15.95
CA ALA A 63 -9.44 19.90 14.83
C ALA A 63 -10.07 18.60 14.32
N ASN A 64 -10.13 18.44 12.99
CA ASN A 64 -10.48 17.17 12.35
C ASN A 64 -9.25 16.25 12.39
N ILE A 65 -9.43 15.02 12.86
CA ILE A 65 -8.35 14.03 13.01
C ILE A 65 -8.53 12.79 12.12
N GLY A 66 -9.51 12.82 11.22
CA GLY A 66 -9.92 11.66 10.44
C GLY A 66 -10.73 10.66 11.26
N ASP A 67 -10.95 9.50 10.69
CA ASP A 67 -11.59 8.34 11.33
C ASP A 67 -10.52 7.58 12.12
N LEU A 68 -10.50 7.77 13.44
CA LEU A 68 -9.44 7.29 14.33
C LEU A 68 -9.68 5.84 14.76
N ASP A 69 -10.93 5.43 14.94
CA ASP A 69 -11.31 4.09 15.41
C ASP A 69 -11.75 3.14 14.29
N GLY A 70 -11.89 3.63 13.06
CA GLY A 70 -12.20 2.85 11.87
C GLY A 70 -13.68 2.60 11.66
N ASP A 71 -14.57 3.38 12.28
CA ASP A 71 -16.02 3.22 12.18
C ASP A 71 -16.62 3.82 10.89
N GLY A 72 -15.80 4.51 10.08
CA GLY A 72 -16.20 5.15 8.83
C GLY A 72 -16.69 6.59 8.99
N VAL A 73 -16.68 7.15 10.20
CA VAL A 73 -17.04 8.52 10.52
C VAL A 73 -15.80 9.30 10.96
N ASN A 74 -15.70 10.57 10.56
CA ASN A 74 -14.55 11.39 10.99
C ASN A 74 -14.74 11.86 12.43
N ASP A 75 -13.69 11.69 13.22
CA ASP A 75 -13.58 12.09 14.62
C ASP A 75 -13.00 13.49 14.80
N LEU A 76 -13.10 13.97 16.04
CA LEU A 76 -12.67 15.31 16.44
C LEU A 76 -11.70 15.27 17.62
N ALA A 77 -10.65 16.09 17.54
CA ALA A 77 -9.88 16.51 18.70
C ALA A 77 -10.32 17.91 19.11
N VAL A 78 -10.62 18.12 20.40
CA VAL A 78 -11.04 19.42 20.91
C VAL A 78 -10.23 19.80 22.14
N GLY A 79 -9.59 20.96 22.05
CA GLY A 79 -8.83 21.52 23.15
C GLY A 79 -9.70 22.27 24.16
N ALA A 80 -9.41 22.06 25.44
CA ALA A 80 -9.81 22.89 26.57
C ALA A 80 -8.54 23.54 27.14
N THR A 81 -8.22 24.75 26.68
CA THR A 81 -6.90 25.36 26.95
C THR A 81 -6.69 25.80 28.39
N GLY A 82 -7.77 26.01 29.15
CA GLY A 82 -7.72 26.39 30.56
C GLY A 82 -7.90 25.22 31.53
N ASP A 83 -8.01 23.98 31.02
CA ASP A 83 -8.26 22.81 31.87
C ASP A 83 -7.19 22.64 32.96
N ASP A 84 -7.67 22.41 34.18
CA ASP A 84 -6.89 22.30 35.40
C ASP A 84 -6.51 20.84 35.77
N GLU A 85 -6.91 19.85 34.97
CA GLU A 85 -6.64 18.46 35.22
C GLU A 85 -5.12 18.18 35.15
N GLY A 86 -4.57 17.77 36.29
CA GLY A 86 -3.12 17.62 36.47
C GLY A 86 -2.38 18.91 36.86
N GLY A 87 -3.05 20.06 36.96
CA GLY A 87 -2.54 21.32 37.54
C GLY A 87 -3.01 22.58 36.80
N SER A 88 -2.86 23.74 37.46
CA SER A 88 -3.39 25.05 37.01
C SER A 88 -3.11 25.36 35.52
N ASP A 89 -4.19 25.59 34.76
CA ASP A 89 -4.26 25.98 33.34
C ASP A 89 -3.32 25.17 32.44
N ARG A 90 -3.21 23.87 32.67
CA ARG A 90 -2.32 23.01 31.87
C ARG A 90 -2.92 22.63 30.53
N GLY A 91 -4.23 22.75 30.43
CA GLY A 91 -5.02 22.44 29.26
C GLY A 91 -5.16 20.93 29.03
N ALA A 92 -6.21 20.57 28.32
CA ALA A 92 -6.53 19.21 27.93
C ALA A 92 -6.88 19.14 26.45
N VAL A 93 -6.77 17.93 25.90
CA VAL A 93 -7.28 17.57 24.58
C VAL A 93 -8.24 16.41 24.76
N HIS A 94 -9.48 16.59 24.33
CA HIS A 94 -10.49 15.54 24.32
C HIS A 94 -10.60 14.97 22.91
N ILE A 95 -10.52 13.64 22.82
CA ILE A 95 -10.78 12.90 21.58
C ILE A 95 -12.24 12.47 21.61
N MET A 96 -13.00 12.89 20.60
CA MET A 96 -14.40 12.54 20.45
C MET A 96 -14.54 11.60 19.26
N LEU A 97 -14.85 10.34 19.58
CA LEU A 97 -15.26 9.32 18.63
C LEU A 97 -16.72 9.57 18.26
N ILE A 98 -17.00 9.86 16.99
CA ILE A 98 -18.32 10.32 16.55
C ILE A 98 -19.09 9.16 15.91
N GLU A 99 -20.06 8.62 16.63
CA GLU A 99 -20.94 7.60 16.08
C GLU A 99 -21.92 8.20 15.04
N GLY A 100 -21.91 7.68 13.82
CA GLY A 100 -22.85 8.07 12.77
C GLY A 100 -24.27 7.57 13.06
N THR A 101 -25.28 8.45 13.04
CA THR A 101 -26.67 8.00 13.01
C THR A 101 -27.00 7.54 11.60
N SER A 102 -26.97 6.23 11.36
CA SER A 102 -27.46 5.62 10.13
C SER A 102 -28.94 5.95 9.93
N SER A 103 -29.25 7.07 9.30
CA SER A 103 -30.59 7.33 8.80
C SER A 103 -30.77 6.50 7.53
N SER A 104 -31.44 5.37 7.68
CA SER A 104 -32.03 4.59 6.60
C SER A 104 -32.80 5.50 5.63
N SER A 105 -32.19 5.88 4.52
CA SER A 105 -32.97 6.11 3.31
C SER A 105 -33.28 4.74 2.75
N SER A 106 -34.54 4.33 2.86
CA SER A 106 -35.09 3.21 2.13
C SER A 106 -34.84 3.39 0.63
N ASP A 107 -33.81 2.75 0.10
CA ASP A 107 -34.05 1.90 -1.06
C ASP A 107 -34.44 0.53 -0.49
N SER A 108 -35.69 0.18 -0.72
CA SER A 108 -36.34 -1.03 -0.23
C SER A 108 -35.64 -2.27 -0.79
N ASP A 109 -34.90 -2.98 0.06
CA ASP A 109 -35.00 -4.42 0.27
C ASP A 109 -33.80 -4.86 1.14
N ASP A 110 -34.00 -5.02 2.45
CA ASP A 110 -33.96 -6.36 3.02
C ASP A 110 -34.40 -6.31 4.49
N SER A 111 -35.41 -7.11 4.83
CA SER A 111 -35.83 -7.32 6.21
C SER A 111 -35.58 -8.77 6.56
N ASN A 112 -34.42 -9.03 7.18
CA ASN A 112 -34.19 -10.01 8.25
C ASN A 112 -32.72 -9.94 8.67
N GLY A 113 -32.42 -9.58 9.92
CA GLY A 113 -31.09 -9.83 10.49
C GLY A 113 -30.80 -11.34 10.62
N PRO A 114 -29.55 -11.77 10.85
CA PRO A 114 -28.56 -11.08 11.69
C PRO A 114 -27.17 -10.90 11.05
N ASP A 115 -26.41 -9.92 11.53
CA ASP A 115 -24.97 -9.99 11.88
C ASP A 115 -24.27 -8.65 11.63
N SER A 116 -23.41 -8.30 12.59
CA SER A 116 -22.35 -7.32 12.42
C SER A 116 -21.40 -7.85 11.35
N GLU A 117 -21.59 -7.47 10.09
CA GLU A 117 -20.62 -7.81 9.05
C GLU A 117 -19.37 -6.95 9.23
N HIS A 118 -18.38 -7.56 9.85
CA HIS A 118 -16.99 -7.15 9.75
C HIS A 118 -16.67 -6.78 8.29
N LEU A 119 -16.09 -5.59 8.08
CA LEU A 119 -15.64 -5.15 6.78
C LEU A 119 -14.50 -6.07 6.31
N THR A 120 -14.87 -7.15 5.63
CA THR A 120 -13.93 -8.16 5.11
C THR A 120 -13.01 -7.50 4.08
N ARG A 121 -11.70 -7.53 4.35
CA ARG A 121 -10.69 -7.10 3.36
C ARG A 121 -10.79 -7.96 2.10
N PRO A 122 -10.51 -7.40 0.91
CA PRO A 122 -10.43 -8.21 -0.30
C PRO A 122 -9.37 -9.30 -0.10
N THR A 123 -9.61 -10.49 -0.64
CA THR A 123 -8.66 -11.60 -0.52
C THR A 123 -8.50 -12.35 -1.82
N PHE A 124 -7.28 -12.80 -2.07
CA PHE A 124 -6.95 -13.71 -3.16
C PHE A 124 -6.88 -15.17 -2.71
N GLY A 125 -7.01 -15.46 -1.42
CA GLY A 125 -6.73 -16.78 -0.87
C GLY A 125 -7.47 -17.08 0.42
N MET A 126 -7.00 -16.52 1.54
CA MET A 126 -7.52 -16.80 2.87
C MET A 126 -8.48 -15.71 3.35
N SER A 127 -9.47 -16.03 4.16
CA SER A 127 -10.25 -15.01 4.88
C SER A 127 -9.34 -14.33 5.91
N HIS A 128 -9.32 -12.99 5.93
CA HIS A 128 -8.56 -12.22 6.93
C HIS A 128 -9.12 -12.34 8.35
N GLU A 129 -10.34 -12.87 8.51
CA GLU A 129 -11.02 -13.00 9.80
C GLU A 129 -10.90 -14.41 10.36
N THR A 130 -11.21 -15.40 9.53
CA THR A 130 -11.25 -16.80 9.97
C THR A 130 -9.93 -17.52 9.73
N PHE A 131 -9.03 -16.95 8.91
CA PHE A 131 -7.81 -17.60 8.43
C PHE A 131 -8.07 -18.97 7.81
N LEU A 132 -9.27 -19.16 7.24
CA LEU A 132 -9.63 -20.32 6.45
C LEU A 132 -9.49 -19.97 4.97
N PRO A 133 -9.21 -20.97 4.10
CA PRO A 133 -9.28 -20.78 2.66
C PRO A 133 -10.64 -20.18 2.29
N PHE A 134 -10.63 -19.21 1.38
CA PHE A 134 -11.82 -18.50 0.90
C PHE A 134 -11.84 -18.42 -0.63
N VAL A 135 -10.67 -18.25 -1.25
CA VAL A 135 -10.45 -18.23 -2.69
C VAL A 135 -9.44 -19.30 -3.07
N THR A 136 -9.77 -20.09 -4.08
CA THR A 136 -8.87 -21.09 -4.67
C THR A 136 -8.39 -20.62 -6.04
N GLU A 137 -7.18 -21.00 -6.42
CA GLU A 137 -6.52 -20.57 -7.66
C GLU A 137 -6.47 -19.04 -7.74
N GLY A 138 -6.14 -18.40 -6.62
CA GLY A 138 -6.07 -16.96 -6.44
C GLY A 138 -5.13 -16.27 -7.42
N PHE A 139 -4.10 -16.97 -7.87
CA PHE A 139 -3.17 -16.51 -8.88
C PHE A 139 -2.98 -17.57 -9.97
N SER A 140 -2.73 -17.13 -11.20
CA SER A 140 -2.35 -18.02 -12.30
C SER A 140 -1.35 -17.39 -13.23
N PHE A 141 -0.45 -18.20 -13.76
CA PHE A 141 0.56 -17.81 -14.73
C PHE A 141 0.64 -18.84 -15.85
N ASN A 142 0.44 -18.41 -17.09
CA ASN A 142 0.46 -19.25 -18.30
C ASN A 142 -0.37 -20.54 -18.17
N GLY A 143 -1.53 -20.44 -17.51
CA GLY A 143 -2.46 -21.56 -17.27
C GLY A 143 -2.12 -22.46 -16.08
N MET A 144 -1.00 -22.23 -15.38
CA MET A 144 -0.73 -22.85 -14.08
C MET A 144 -1.43 -22.05 -12.98
N THR A 145 -2.16 -22.72 -12.11
CA THR A 145 -2.90 -22.11 -10.99
C THR A 145 -2.16 -22.30 -9.68
N PHE A 146 -2.27 -21.33 -8.78
CA PHE A 146 -1.64 -21.33 -7.47
C PHE A 146 -2.65 -20.89 -6.42
N ASP A 147 -2.76 -21.67 -5.36
CA ASP A 147 -3.51 -21.30 -4.17
C ASP A 147 -2.68 -20.33 -3.32
N ILE A 148 -3.34 -19.27 -2.86
CA ILE A 148 -2.74 -18.29 -1.97
C ILE A 148 -3.10 -18.72 -0.56
N THR A 149 -2.17 -19.42 0.10
CA THR A 149 -2.38 -20.04 1.41
C THR A 149 -2.13 -19.11 2.58
N ASP A 150 -1.53 -17.97 2.30
CA ASP A 150 -1.38 -16.83 3.19
C ASP A 150 -1.53 -15.57 2.32
N ASN A 151 -2.24 -14.55 2.80
CA ASN A 151 -2.62 -13.39 1.97
C ASN A 151 -1.47 -12.43 1.66
N TRP A 152 -0.23 -12.81 1.93
CA TRP A 152 0.92 -11.91 1.94
C TRP A 152 2.04 -12.40 1.01
N HIS A 153 2.27 -13.71 0.97
CA HIS A 153 3.30 -14.37 0.18
C HIS A 153 2.86 -15.75 -0.34
N THR A 154 3.76 -16.49 -0.99
CA THR A 154 3.40 -17.73 -1.68
C THR A 154 4.55 -18.69 -1.93
N ASP A 155 4.17 -19.97 -2.00
CA ASP A 155 4.87 -21.08 -2.63
C ASP A 155 4.83 -21.00 -4.18
N PHE A 156 4.96 -19.81 -4.77
CA PHE A 156 5.14 -19.62 -6.21
C PHE A 156 6.64 -19.59 -6.49
N PRO A 157 7.22 -20.67 -7.04
CA PRO A 157 8.64 -20.68 -7.36
C PRO A 157 8.90 -19.68 -8.49
N LYS A 158 9.99 -18.92 -8.38
CA LYS A 158 10.46 -18.02 -9.44
C LYS A 158 10.37 -18.68 -10.81
N GLN A 159 9.70 -18.01 -11.74
CA GLN A 159 9.55 -18.49 -13.12
C GLN A 159 10.49 -17.75 -14.06
N SER A 160 10.93 -18.41 -15.13
CA SER A 160 11.70 -17.75 -16.18
C SER A 160 10.79 -17.38 -17.35
N VAL A 161 10.97 -16.16 -17.88
CA VAL A 161 10.23 -15.61 -19.01
C VAL A 161 11.23 -15.16 -20.08
N LEU A 162 10.92 -15.40 -21.35
CA LEU A 162 11.73 -14.90 -22.45
C LEU A 162 11.18 -13.58 -23.00
N ILE A 163 12.07 -12.63 -23.25
CA ILE A 163 11.74 -11.38 -23.95
C ILE A 163 11.13 -11.71 -25.32
N GLY A 164 10.02 -11.05 -25.64
CA GLY A 164 9.27 -11.28 -26.89
C GLY A 164 8.25 -12.42 -26.83
N GLU A 165 8.07 -13.12 -25.70
CA GLU A 165 6.98 -14.08 -25.55
C GLU A 165 5.76 -13.46 -24.86
N ASN A 166 4.56 -13.90 -25.27
CA ASN A 166 3.31 -13.51 -24.62
C ASN A 166 3.14 -14.31 -23.33
N ASN A 167 2.92 -13.61 -22.23
CA ASN A 167 2.73 -14.21 -20.92
C ASN A 167 1.39 -13.76 -20.35
N THR A 168 0.57 -14.72 -19.92
CA THR A 168 -0.75 -14.47 -19.34
C THR A 168 -0.68 -14.61 -17.83
N PHE A 169 -1.08 -13.55 -17.12
CA PHE A 169 -1.19 -13.50 -15.68
C PHE A 169 -2.66 -13.34 -15.35
N SER A 170 -3.16 -14.12 -14.39
CA SER A 170 -4.52 -14.00 -13.91
C SER A 170 -4.54 -13.94 -12.40
N ALA A 171 -5.48 -13.20 -11.85
CA ALA A 171 -5.68 -13.17 -10.41
C ALA A 171 -7.17 -13.11 -10.09
N LYS A 172 -7.57 -13.96 -9.16
CA LYS A 172 -8.94 -14.18 -8.72
C LYS A 172 -9.08 -13.62 -7.32
N VAL A 173 -9.99 -12.68 -7.15
CA VAL A 173 -10.17 -11.93 -5.90
C VAL A 173 -11.62 -11.98 -5.45
N TYR A 174 -11.80 -12.20 -4.17
CA TYR A 174 -13.05 -11.93 -3.47
C TYR A 174 -13.03 -10.54 -2.87
N ALA A 175 -14.12 -9.80 -3.01
CA ALA A 175 -14.40 -8.65 -2.17
C ALA A 175 -15.90 -8.56 -1.91
N PRO A 176 -16.31 -8.21 -0.68
CA PRO A 176 -17.71 -8.17 -0.26
C PRO A 176 -18.54 -7.08 -0.96
N TYR A 177 -17.93 -5.94 -1.33
CA TYR A 177 -18.66 -4.74 -1.75
C TYR A 177 -18.14 -4.08 -3.05
N ASP A 178 -17.56 -4.90 -3.93
CA ASP A 178 -16.98 -4.58 -5.25
C ASP A 178 -15.48 -4.15 -5.24
N VAL A 179 -14.63 -4.98 -5.86
CA VAL A 179 -13.25 -4.58 -6.20
C VAL A 179 -13.31 -3.47 -7.24
N ARG A 180 -12.72 -2.31 -6.97
CA ARG A 180 -12.67 -1.18 -7.93
C ARG A 180 -11.42 -1.20 -8.78
N VAL A 181 -10.29 -1.59 -8.19
CA VAL A 181 -9.00 -1.66 -8.88
C VAL A 181 -8.28 -2.94 -8.49
N GLN A 182 -7.75 -3.62 -9.50
CA GLN A 182 -6.78 -4.69 -9.33
C GLN A 182 -5.49 -4.33 -10.06
N GLU A 183 -4.35 -4.49 -9.41
CA GLU A 183 -3.05 -4.12 -9.97
C GLU A 183 -2.16 -5.35 -10.08
N PHE A 184 -1.45 -5.47 -11.20
CA PHE A 184 -0.33 -6.37 -11.37
C PHE A 184 0.94 -5.53 -11.41
N LEU A 185 1.79 -5.68 -10.40
CA LEU A 185 2.95 -4.85 -10.15
C LEU A 185 4.21 -5.69 -10.35
N PHE A 186 5.19 -5.19 -11.10
CA PHE A 186 6.41 -5.90 -11.47
C PHE A 186 7.64 -5.04 -11.26
N GLY A 187 8.76 -5.66 -10.89
CA GLY A 187 10.01 -4.93 -10.67
C GLY A 187 10.02 -4.15 -9.36
N ILE A 188 9.45 -4.74 -8.31
CA ILE A 188 9.35 -4.12 -6.99
C ILE A 188 10.73 -4.07 -6.34
N GLU A 189 11.18 -2.86 -5.99
CA GLU A 189 12.45 -2.63 -5.29
C GLU A 189 12.33 -2.91 -3.80
N THR A 190 11.26 -2.42 -3.16
CA THR A 190 10.99 -2.61 -1.72
C THR A 190 9.55 -3.01 -1.48
N ILE A 191 9.32 -3.95 -0.56
CA ILE A 191 7.99 -4.54 -0.28
C ILE A 191 6.98 -3.46 0.11
N GLY A 192 7.30 -2.63 1.12
CA GLY A 192 6.42 -1.55 1.60
C GLY A 192 6.25 -0.35 0.64
N ASP A 193 6.73 -0.46 -0.60
CA ASP A 193 6.56 0.55 -1.64
C ASP A 193 6.22 -0.10 -3.00
N ALA A 194 5.38 -1.14 -2.98
CA ALA A 194 4.97 -1.86 -4.18
C ALA A 194 4.34 -0.94 -5.24
N HIS A 195 3.74 0.20 -4.84
CA HIS A 195 3.19 1.18 -5.76
C HIS A 195 4.25 1.87 -6.64
N ASN A 196 5.52 1.86 -6.20
CA ASN A 196 6.66 2.30 -6.98
C ASN A 196 7.30 1.18 -7.81
N ALA A 197 6.54 0.15 -8.16
CA ALA A 197 6.93 -0.86 -9.15
C ALA A 197 7.46 -0.22 -10.46
N GLU A 198 8.33 -0.95 -11.15
CA GLU A 198 8.85 -0.53 -12.45
C GLU A 198 7.77 -0.54 -13.53
N LEU A 199 6.88 -1.52 -13.43
CA LEU A 199 5.70 -1.71 -14.27
C LEU A 199 4.48 -2.03 -13.39
N GLY A 200 3.40 -1.31 -13.60
CA GLY A 200 2.08 -1.59 -13.05
C GLY A 200 1.05 -1.74 -14.17
N VAL A 201 0.17 -2.73 -14.05
CA VAL A 201 -1.02 -2.87 -14.89
C VAL A 201 -2.23 -2.75 -13.99
N GLU A 202 -2.91 -1.62 -14.06
CA GLU A 202 -4.11 -1.31 -13.29
C GLU A 202 -5.35 -1.72 -14.10
N VAL A 203 -6.19 -2.57 -13.53
CA VAL A 203 -7.47 -3.01 -14.10
C VAL A 203 -8.59 -2.40 -13.27
N TYR A 204 -9.49 -1.68 -13.93
CA TYR A 204 -10.60 -0.97 -13.30
C TYR A 204 -11.92 -1.69 -13.54
N TYR A 205 -12.77 -1.73 -12.52
CA TYR A 205 -14.08 -2.37 -12.58
C TYR A 205 -15.22 -1.39 -12.32
N ASP A 206 -16.36 -1.66 -12.96
CA ASP A 206 -17.64 -1.02 -12.64
C ASP A 206 -18.25 -1.62 -11.36
N TYR A 207 -19.38 -1.06 -10.92
CA TYR A 207 -20.14 -1.55 -9.77
C TYR A 207 -20.89 -2.87 -10.02
N GLN A 208 -20.64 -3.53 -11.14
CA GLN A 208 -21.16 -4.86 -11.46
C GLN A 208 -20.01 -5.87 -11.62
N GLY A 209 -18.76 -5.46 -11.38
CA GLY A 209 -17.56 -6.27 -11.55
C GLY A 209 -17.12 -6.47 -13.00
N ASN A 210 -17.66 -5.71 -13.96
CA ASN A 210 -17.18 -5.74 -15.35
C ASN A 210 -15.99 -4.80 -15.52
N VAL A 211 -15.10 -5.12 -16.45
CA VAL A 211 -13.93 -4.28 -16.76
C VAL A 211 -14.39 -2.97 -17.42
N GLU A 212 -14.10 -1.84 -16.77
CA GLU A 212 -14.27 -0.50 -17.37
C GLU A 212 -13.07 -0.15 -18.25
N GLY A 213 -11.87 -0.60 -17.88
CA GLY A 213 -10.66 -0.37 -18.62
C GLY A 213 -9.42 -0.90 -17.90
N ALA A 214 -8.27 -0.74 -18.55
CA ALA A 214 -6.98 -0.98 -17.93
C ALA A 214 -5.96 0.07 -18.36
N LYS A 215 -4.96 0.27 -17.52
CA LYS A 215 -3.91 1.26 -17.71
C LYS A 215 -2.57 0.63 -17.37
N ILE A 216 -1.61 0.80 -18.28
CA ILE A 216 -0.21 0.43 -18.03
C ILE A 216 0.52 1.67 -17.53
N VAL A 217 1.17 1.53 -16.38
CA VAL A 217 2.04 2.53 -15.77
C VAL A 217 3.45 1.95 -15.74
N GLN A 218 4.34 2.47 -16.57
CA GLN A 218 5.73 2.00 -16.62
C GLN A 218 6.69 3.17 -16.50
N LYS A 219 7.72 3.03 -15.67
CA LYS A 219 8.78 4.06 -15.50
C LYS A 219 9.66 4.17 -16.75
N THR A 220 9.66 3.12 -17.56
CA THR A 220 10.48 2.92 -18.76
C THR A 220 9.78 1.92 -19.67
N ASP A 221 10.11 1.92 -20.95
CA ASP A 221 9.48 1.02 -21.93
C ASP A 221 9.93 -0.45 -21.68
N VAL A 222 9.14 -1.21 -20.91
CA VAL A 222 9.42 -2.63 -20.59
C VAL A 222 8.41 -3.57 -21.21
N VAL A 223 7.22 -3.08 -21.54
CA VAL A 223 6.18 -3.85 -22.24
C VAL A 223 5.57 -3.06 -23.38
N ASP A 224 5.02 -3.78 -24.36
CA ASP A 224 4.19 -3.19 -25.41
C ASP A 224 2.83 -2.78 -24.83
N SER A 225 2.52 -1.48 -24.86
CA SER A 225 1.27 -0.92 -24.33
C SER A 225 0.03 -1.40 -25.07
N ASP A 226 0.18 -1.92 -26.29
CA ASP A 226 -0.93 -2.40 -27.12
C ASP A 226 -1.25 -3.89 -26.91
N SER A 227 -0.50 -4.59 -26.04
CA SER A 227 -0.61 -6.05 -25.84
C SER A 227 -1.76 -6.51 -24.92
N PHE A 228 -2.55 -5.58 -24.38
CA PHE A 228 -3.58 -5.88 -23.38
C PHE A 228 -4.84 -6.54 -23.97
N SER A 229 -5.22 -7.69 -23.40
CA SER A 229 -6.58 -8.23 -23.48
C SER A 229 -7.08 -8.62 -22.09
N GLY A 230 -7.92 -7.77 -21.47
CA GLY A 230 -8.62 -8.07 -20.23
C GLY A 230 -9.91 -8.82 -20.51
N ILE A 231 -10.07 -10.02 -19.97
CA ILE A 231 -11.35 -10.73 -19.97
C ILE A 231 -11.69 -11.06 -18.53
N THR A 232 -12.78 -10.47 -18.04
CA THR A 232 -13.35 -10.80 -16.74
C THR A 232 -14.50 -11.77 -16.90
N PHE A 233 -14.50 -12.78 -16.05
CA PHE A 233 -15.64 -13.64 -15.85
C PHE A 233 -15.97 -13.64 -14.36
N PRO A 234 -17.25 -13.47 -13.99
CA PRO A 234 -17.70 -13.91 -12.69
C PRO A 234 -17.28 -15.37 -12.52
N SER A 235 -16.50 -15.64 -11.49
CA SER A 235 -15.97 -16.96 -11.17
C SER A 235 -16.41 -17.34 -9.77
N LYS A 236 -16.52 -18.63 -9.49
CA LYS A 236 -16.73 -19.07 -8.11
C LYS A 236 -15.42 -18.88 -7.35
N CYS A 237 -15.52 -18.41 -6.10
CA CYS A 237 -14.34 -18.32 -5.23
C CYS A 237 -13.76 -19.70 -4.90
N MET A 238 -14.63 -20.70 -4.71
CA MET A 238 -14.26 -22.10 -4.57
C MET A 238 -14.97 -23.01 -5.59
N PRO A 239 -14.43 -24.19 -5.94
CA PRO A 239 -15.05 -25.08 -6.92
C PRO A 239 -16.45 -25.56 -6.49
N ASP A 240 -16.61 -25.84 -5.20
CA ASP A 240 -17.83 -26.41 -4.61
C ASP A 240 -18.84 -25.36 -4.11
N ASP A 241 -18.42 -24.08 -4.01
CA ASP A 241 -19.30 -22.99 -3.57
C ASP A 241 -20.09 -22.42 -4.76
N ALA A 242 -21.37 -22.13 -4.56
CA ALA A 242 -22.26 -21.58 -5.57
C ALA A 242 -22.70 -20.15 -5.26
N GLU A 243 -22.48 -19.64 -4.04
CA GLU A 243 -23.02 -18.35 -3.62
C GLU A 243 -21.97 -17.23 -3.73
N GLU A 244 -20.71 -17.50 -3.34
CA GLU A 244 -19.65 -16.49 -3.35
C GLU A 244 -19.04 -16.28 -4.75
N LYS A 245 -19.09 -15.01 -5.21
CA LYS A 245 -18.58 -14.59 -6.51
C LYS A 245 -17.23 -13.91 -6.36
N CYS A 246 -16.26 -14.43 -7.10
CA CYS A 246 -14.95 -13.84 -7.27
C CYS A 246 -14.83 -13.19 -8.64
N ILE A 247 -14.10 -12.09 -8.68
CA ILE A 247 -13.70 -11.42 -9.90
C ILE A 247 -12.35 -11.99 -10.33
N THR A 248 -12.28 -12.53 -11.54
CA THR A 248 -11.00 -12.93 -12.14
C THR A 248 -10.62 -11.92 -13.22
N SER A 249 -9.45 -11.30 -13.10
CA SER A 249 -8.82 -10.60 -14.23
C SER A 249 -7.73 -11.44 -14.85
N SER A 250 -7.53 -11.26 -16.15
CA SER A 250 -6.40 -11.83 -16.87
C SER A 250 -5.77 -10.76 -17.73
N ILE A 251 -4.46 -10.60 -17.63
CA ILE A 251 -3.65 -9.73 -18.47
C ILE A 251 -2.70 -10.59 -19.29
N THR A 252 -2.51 -10.24 -20.56
CA THR A 252 -1.43 -10.81 -21.36
C THR A 252 -0.48 -9.69 -21.71
N ILE A 253 0.81 -9.89 -21.44
CA ILE A 253 1.85 -8.90 -21.71
C ILE A 253 3.03 -9.58 -22.39
N GLN A 254 3.69 -8.82 -23.26
CA GLN A 254 4.96 -9.19 -23.87
C GLN A 254 6.04 -8.25 -23.32
N PHE A 255 7.03 -8.82 -22.63
CA PHE A 255 8.19 -8.05 -22.18
C PHE A 255 9.10 -7.75 -23.37
N LEU A 256 9.46 -6.48 -23.52
CA LEU A 256 10.40 -5.97 -24.52
C LEU A 256 11.83 -5.85 -23.95
N GLU A 257 11.95 -5.83 -22.62
CA GLU A 257 13.20 -5.61 -21.90
C GLU A 257 13.13 -6.30 -20.52
N SER A 258 14.30 -6.58 -19.94
CA SER A 258 14.39 -7.11 -18.58
C SER A 258 13.98 -6.08 -17.52
N LEU A 259 13.40 -6.55 -16.41
CA LEU A 259 13.15 -5.73 -15.22
C LEU A 259 14.43 -5.57 -14.40
N GLN A 260 14.49 -4.50 -13.60
CA GLN A 260 15.59 -4.27 -12.66
C GLN A 260 15.51 -5.22 -11.45
N HIS A 261 14.29 -5.55 -11.03
CA HIS A 261 14.00 -6.46 -9.92
C HIS A 261 13.04 -7.56 -10.39
N ASP A 262 13.13 -8.73 -9.78
CA ASP A 262 12.33 -9.88 -10.22
C ASP A 262 10.96 -9.93 -9.55
N VAL A 263 10.82 -9.31 -8.36
CA VAL A 263 9.64 -9.37 -7.49
C VAL A 263 8.39 -8.83 -8.18
N MET A 264 7.29 -9.56 -8.01
CA MET A 264 5.95 -9.21 -8.49
C MET A 264 4.99 -9.11 -7.30
N ALA A 265 3.97 -8.26 -7.44
CA ALA A 265 2.81 -8.28 -6.58
C ALA A 265 1.51 -8.25 -7.38
N ILE A 266 0.44 -8.77 -6.78
CA ILE A 266 -0.93 -8.45 -7.15
C ILE A 266 -1.57 -7.68 -6.00
N LYS A 267 -2.35 -6.66 -6.33
CA LYS A 267 -3.05 -5.84 -5.34
C LYS A 267 -4.50 -5.71 -5.72
N ALA A 268 -5.38 -5.77 -4.72
CA ALA A 268 -6.79 -5.46 -4.87
C ALA A 268 -7.15 -4.31 -3.95
N ILE A 269 -7.93 -3.37 -4.46
CA ILE A 269 -8.35 -2.17 -3.74
C ILE A 269 -9.88 -2.09 -3.77
N ASP A 270 -10.45 -2.11 -2.58
CA ASP A 270 -11.85 -1.81 -2.29
C ASP A 270 -11.94 -0.38 -1.77
N TRP A 271 -12.32 0.55 -2.65
CA TRP A 271 -12.43 1.96 -2.29
C TRP A 271 -13.56 2.23 -1.30
N ARG A 272 -14.62 1.41 -1.31
CA ARG A 272 -15.79 1.63 -0.46
C ARG A 272 -15.44 1.34 0.99
N ASN A 273 -14.69 0.27 1.22
CA ASN A 273 -14.25 -0.15 2.55
C ASN A 273 -12.86 0.40 2.93
N ARG A 274 -12.27 1.25 2.08
CA ARG A 274 -10.89 1.76 2.22
C ARG A 274 -9.88 0.63 2.51
N ALA A 275 -10.17 -0.56 1.98
CA ALA A 275 -9.43 -1.77 2.24
C ALA A 275 -8.61 -2.13 1.01
N HIS A 276 -7.41 -2.67 1.24
CA HIS A 276 -6.62 -3.24 0.19
C HIS A 276 -5.87 -4.46 0.70
N THR A 277 -5.52 -5.33 -0.23
CA THR A 277 -4.68 -6.51 0.03
C THR A 277 -3.64 -6.56 -1.05
N THR A 278 -2.39 -6.80 -0.65
CA THR A 278 -1.26 -6.95 -1.56
C THR A 278 -0.60 -8.29 -1.27
N TYR A 279 -0.46 -9.08 -2.32
CA TYR A 279 0.22 -10.35 -2.30
C TYR A 279 1.49 -10.23 -3.12
N LEU A 280 2.63 -10.64 -2.57
CA LEU A 280 3.93 -10.56 -3.22
C LEU A 280 4.52 -11.95 -3.47
N ASN A 281 5.36 -12.07 -4.49
CA ASN A 281 6.10 -13.31 -4.76
C ASN A 281 7.49 -13.03 -5.35
N GLU A 282 8.30 -14.09 -5.50
CA GLU A 282 9.65 -14.00 -6.07
C GLU A 282 9.69 -13.49 -7.52
N GLY A 283 8.53 -13.50 -8.17
CA GLY A 283 8.26 -13.00 -9.51
C GLY A 283 9.02 -13.76 -10.58
N PHE A 284 9.60 -13.02 -11.52
CA PHE A 284 9.97 -13.56 -12.83
C PHE A 284 11.40 -13.18 -13.21
N ASP A 285 12.20 -14.18 -13.57
CA ASP A 285 13.45 -13.98 -14.28
C ASP A 285 13.17 -13.75 -15.77
N ILE A 286 13.13 -12.49 -16.16
CA ILE A 286 12.99 -12.11 -17.57
C ILE A 286 14.38 -12.11 -18.22
N SER A 287 14.55 -12.92 -19.27
CA SER A 287 15.83 -13.12 -19.95
C SER A 287 15.69 -13.05 -21.47
N GLY A 288 16.78 -12.69 -22.15
CA GLY A 288 16.80 -12.51 -23.60
C GLY A 288 17.44 -11.19 -24.00
N ASP A 289 17.56 -10.97 -25.31
CA ASP A 289 18.01 -9.69 -25.86
C ASP A 289 16.85 -8.70 -25.90
N SER A 290 17.10 -7.45 -25.51
CA SER A 290 16.13 -6.35 -25.56
C SER A 290 15.59 -6.14 -26.97
N LEU A 291 14.29 -5.96 -27.09
CA LEU A 291 13.60 -5.59 -28.32
C LEU A 291 13.44 -4.07 -28.47
N ASN A 292 13.79 -3.30 -27.44
CA ASN A 292 13.79 -1.85 -27.53
C ASN A 292 14.86 -1.36 -28.51
N PRO A 293 14.61 -0.25 -29.23
CA PRO A 293 15.63 0.35 -30.08
C PRO A 293 16.85 0.76 -29.23
N MET A 294 18.04 0.46 -29.73
CA MET A 294 19.29 0.87 -29.07
C MET A 294 19.30 2.40 -28.86
N LYS A 295 19.65 2.83 -27.65
CA LYS A 295 19.86 4.26 -27.39
C LYS A 295 21.18 4.68 -28.02
N THR A 296 21.20 5.87 -28.62
CA THR A 296 22.41 6.41 -29.27
C THR A 296 22.71 7.81 -28.74
N GLU A 297 23.99 8.10 -28.50
CA GLU A 297 24.46 9.42 -28.05
C GLU A 297 25.74 9.81 -28.79
N MET A 298 25.90 11.10 -29.10
CA MET A 298 27.13 11.63 -29.69
C MET A 298 27.99 12.28 -28.62
N ILE A 299 29.21 11.78 -28.45
CA ILE A 299 30.17 12.28 -27.45
C ILE A 299 31.39 12.92 -28.13
N PRO A 300 32.03 13.91 -27.49
CA PRO A 300 33.31 14.44 -27.96
C PRO A 300 34.38 13.35 -27.94
N GLY A 301 35.16 13.28 -29.01
CA GLY A 301 36.33 12.42 -29.08
C GLY A 301 37.36 12.76 -27.98
N THR A 302 38.15 11.76 -27.58
CA THR A 302 39.22 11.99 -26.62
C THR A 302 40.37 12.78 -27.27
N ALA A 303 41.30 13.34 -26.49
CA ALA A 303 42.43 14.11 -26.99
C ALA A 303 43.31 13.40 -28.07
N LYS A 304 43.10 12.09 -28.27
CA LYS A 304 43.79 11.26 -29.25
C LYS A 304 42.98 11.02 -30.54
N TYR A 305 41.70 11.36 -30.58
CA TYR A 305 40.77 11.14 -31.69
C TYR A 305 39.87 12.37 -31.86
N GLU A 306 40.15 13.22 -32.85
CA GLU A 306 39.31 14.39 -33.13
C GLU A 306 38.00 13.98 -33.81
N GLY A 307 36.86 14.47 -33.33
CA GLY A 307 35.54 14.25 -33.92
C GLY A 307 34.45 13.91 -32.90
N LEU A 308 33.19 13.83 -33.35
CA LEU A 308 32.09 13.26 -32.58
C LEU A 308 32.08 11.74 -32.76
N ILE A 309 31.86 11.01 -31.67
CA ILE A 309 31.73 9.54 -31.67
C ILE A 309 30.29 9.20 -31.33
N THR A 310 29.63 8.42 -32.17
CA THR A 310 28.34 7.81 -31.81
C THR A 310 28.60 6.60 -30.94
N VAL A 311 27.99 6.59 -29.76
CA VAL A 311 27.99 5.44 -28.85
C VAL A 311 26.57 4.93 -28.71
N THR A 312 26.42 3.60 -28.61
CA THR A 312 25.13 2.94 -28.45
C THR A 312 25.06 2.17 -27.14
N GLN A 313 23.89 2.18 -26.52
CA GLN A 313 23.57 1.34 -25.38
C GLN A 313 22.74 0.17 -25.87
N ASN A 314 23.25 -1.04 -25.65
CA ASN A 314 22.58 -2.27 -26.08
C ASN A 314 21.73 -2.90 -24.95
N GLU A 315 22.00 -2.55 -23.69
CA GLU A 315 21.30 -3.07 -22.51
C GLU A 315 20.92 -1.91 -21.59
N LYS A 316 19.65 -1.81 -21.20
CA LYS A 316 19.06 -0.65 -20.52
C LYS A 316 19.77 -0.24 -19.23
N TYR A 317 20.13 -1.18 -18.35
CA TYR A 317 20.83 -0.88 -17.09
C TYR A 317 22.36 -0.97 -17.20
N SER A 318 22.90 -1.21 -18.40
CA SER A 318 24.34 -1.20 -18.57
C SER A 318 24.84 0.25 -18.54
N LYS A 319 25.76 0.54 -17.62
CA LYS A 319 26.53 1.79 -17.65
C LYS A 319 27.53 1.84 -18.83
N TYR A 320 27.68 0.75 -19.58
CA TYR A 320 28.60 0.64 -20.69
C TYR A 320 27.91 0.88 -22.03
N TRP A 321 28.58 1.67 -22.86
CA TRP A 321 28.16 2.07 -24.20
C TRP A 321 29.24 1.69 -25.20
N THR A 322 28.85 1.30 -26.41
CA THR A 322 29.79 0.82 -27.42
C THR A 322 29.77 1.73 -28.65
N ALA A 323 30.94 2.16 -29.11
CA ALA A 323 31.06 2.88 -30.38
C ALA A 323 31.07 1.91 -31.57
N GLU A 324 30.76 2.40 -32.76
CA GLU A 324 30.79 1.61 -34.01
C GLU A 324 32.14 0.91 -34.26
N ASP A 325 33.24 1.49 -33.77
CA ASP A 325 34.59 0.92 -33.90
C ASP A 325 34.97 -0.05 -32.78
N GLY A 326 34.01 -0.47 -31.95
CA GLY A 326 34.17 -1.48 -30.91
C GLY A 326 34.76 -0.98 -29.59
N ARG A 327 34.98 0.33 -29.45
CA ARG A 327 35.41 0.92 -28.17
C ARG A 327 34.26 0.94 -27.17
N THR A 328 34.56 0.64 -25.90
CA THR A 328 33.61 0.70 -24.80
C THR A 328 33.83 1.95 -23.96
N PHE A 329 32.74 2.64 -23.64
CA PHE A 329 32.70 3.81 -22.79
C PHE A 329 31.81 3.52 -21.58
N GLU A 330 32.25 3.95 -20.40
CA GLU A 330 31.43 3.94 -19.18
C GLU A 330 30.82 5.32 -18.98
N ARG A 331 29.50 5.38 -18.80
CA ARG A 331 28.76 6.60 -18.47
C ARG A 331 28.56 6.67 -16.96
N ASN A 332 29.05 7.73 -16.33
CA ASN A 332 28.83 7.96 -14.89
C ASN A 332 27.46 8.59 -14.62
N ASP A 333 27.09 8.69 -13.33
CA ASP A 333 25.81 9.26 -12.89
C ASP A 333 25.62 10.74 -13.28
N HIS A 334 26.71 11.45 -13.61
CA HIS A 334 26.70 12.83 -14.06
C HIS A 334 26.59 12.93 -15.60
N GLY A 335 26.37 11.81 -16.30
CA GLY A 335 26.24 11.75 -17.76
C GLY A 335 27.56 11.91 -18.53
N THR A 336 28.70 11.84 -17.86
CA THR A 336 30.02 11.94 -18.50
C THR A 336 30.52 10.56 -18.93
N PHE A 337 31.09 10.48 -20.13
CA PHE A 337 31.65 9.25 -20.69
C PHE A 337 33.15 9.14 -20.47
N THR A 338 33.60 7.95 -20.07
CA THR A 338 35.01 7.62 -19.89
C THR A 338 35.36 6.39 -20.73
N LEU A 339 36.41 6.46 -21.55
CA LEU A 339 36.88 5.31 -22.32
C LEU A 339 37.43 4.22 -21.37
N VAL A 340 36.95 2.98 -21.55
CA VAL A 340 37.41 1.82 -20.79
C VAL A 340 38.47 1.09 -21.62
N ASN A 341 39.69 0.95 -21.09
CA ASN A 341 40.85 0.42 -21.83
C ASN A 341 40.95 -1.11 -21.85
N GLN A 342 40.02 -1.83 -21.24
CA GLN A 342 39.95 -3.30 -21.37
C GLN A 342 38.76 -3.67 -22.26
N PRO A 343 38.95 -4.53 -23.28
CA PRO A 343 37.81 -5.08 -23.99
C PRO A 343 36.94 -5.81 -22.97
N PHE A 344 35.69 -5.40 -22.87
CA PHE A 344 34.70 -6.16 -22.14
C PHE A 344 34.46 -7.43 -22.96
N GLU A 345 35.19 -8.51 -22.67
CA GLU A 345 34.72 -9.84 -23.07
C GLU A 345 33.44 -10.06 -22.28
N LYS A 346 32.31 -10.04 -22.99
CA LYS A 346 31.04 -10.57 -22.49
C LYS A 346 31.38 -12.00 -22.08
N PHE A 347 31.58 -12.25 -20.79
CA PHE A 347 31.67 -13.63 -20.33
C PHE A 347 30.41 -14.29 -20.86
N ALA A 348 30.56 -15.34 -21.66
CA ALA A 348 29.47 -16.18 -22.11
C ALA A 348 28.89 -16.99 -20.93
N ASP A 349 28.84 -16.38 -19.74
CA ASP A 349 28.00 -16.83 -18.65
C ASP A 349 26.59 -16.37 -18.99
N SER A 350 25.84 -17.36 -19.49
CA SER A 350 24.40 -17.44 -19.38
C SER A 350 23.88 -16.73 -18.12
N GLY A 351 23.16 -15.62 -18.30
CA GLY A 351 22.19 -15.17 -17.31
C GLY A 351 22.60 -14.12 -16.29
N PHE A 352 23.72 -13.39 -16.44
CA PHE A 352 23.94 -12.21 -15.60
C PHE A 352 23.73 -10.89 -16.37
N PRO A 353 22.50 -10.39 -16.49
CA PRO A 353 22.28 -8.99 -16.76
C PRO A 353 22.19 -8.24 -15.43
N THR A 354 23.07 -7.25 -15.25
CA THR A 354 22.83 -6.08 -14.39
C THR A 354 22.82 -6.36 -12.89
N LEU A 355 23.14 -5.36 -12.06
CA LEU A 355 22.97 -5.48 -10.61
C LEU A 355 21.46 -5.61 -10.32
N ARG A 356 20.93 -6.83 -10.41
CA ARG A 356 19.63 -7.15 -9.84
C ARG A 356 19.83 -7.16 -8.34
N THR A 357 19.37 -6.11 -7.69
CA THR A 357 19.60 -5.86 -6.26
C THR A 357 18.91 -6.88 -5.37
N HIS A 358 17.88 -7.56 -5.90
CA HIS A 358 17.14 -8.61 -5.20
C HIS A 358 16.88 -9.80 -6.13
N SER A 359 17.81 -10.75 -6.18
CA SER A 359 17.62 -12.02 -6.90
C SER A 359 16.83 -13.07 -6.09
N GLU A 360 16.62 -12.82 -4.79
CA GLU A 360 16.02 -13.72 -3.80
C GLU A 360 15.03 -12.92 -2.92
N PHE A 361 13.73 -13.27 -2.99
CA PHE A 361 12.66 -12.60 -2.23
C PHE A 361 12.88 -12.69 -0.70
N SER A 362 13.40 -13.83 -0.24
CA SER A 362 13.81 -14.04 1.16
C SER A 362 14.84 -13.02 1.66
N THR A 363 15.72 -12.54 0.77
CA THR A 363 16.71 -11.52 1.11
C THR A 363 16.06 -10.14 1.25
N LEU A 364 15.06 -9.84 0.42
CA LEU A 364 14.30 -8.60 0.50
C LEU A 364 13.45 -8.56 1.78
N ILE A 365 12.78 -9.67 2.13
CA ILE A 365 12.10 -9.83 3.42
C ILE A 365 13.06 -9.56 4.57
N ASN A 366 14.18 -10.27 4.64
CA ASN A 366 15.15 -10.11 5.73
C ASN A 366 15.71 -8.68 5.83
N TYR A 367 15.94 -8.03 4.67
CA TYR A 367 16.39 -6.65 4.63
C TYR A 367 15.33 -5.69 5.19
N GLU A 368 14.08 -5.82 4.77
CA GLU A 368 12.98 -4.99 5.27
C GLU A 368 12.68 -5.29 6.75
N THR A 369 12.70 -6.56 7.17
CA THR A 369 12.62 -6.99 8.58
C THR A 369 13.66 -6.28 9.42
N LYS A 370 14.94 -6.35 9.06
CA LYS A 370 16.02 -5.65 9.78
C LYS A 370 15.87 -4.14 9.77
N ARG A 371 15.36 -3.58 8.68
CA ARG A 371 15.14 -2.14 8.56
C ARG A 371 14.05 -1.68 9.52
N ALA A 372 12.91 -2.39 9.62
CA ALA A 372 11.91 -1.98 10.60
C ALA A 372 12.31 -2.36 12.02
N GLU A 373 13.00 -3.48 12.27
CA GLU A 373 13.60 -3.74 13.58
C GLU A 373 14.48 -2.56 14.04
N TYR A 374 15.28 -2.00 13.13
CA TYR A 374 16.09 -0.82 13.42
C TYR A 374 15.23 0.41 13.73
N VAL A 375 14.17 0.66 12.96
CA VAL A 375 13.25 1.78 13.21
C VAL A 375 12.55 1.62 14.54
N VAL A 376 12.00 0.44 14.84
CA VAL A 376 11.34 0.11 16.10
C VAL A 376 12.30 0.28 17.26
N LYS A 377 13.51 -0.31 17.20
CA LYS A 377 14.55 -0.13 18.24
C LYS A 377 14.95 1.33 18.42
N SER A 378 14.98 2.12 17.35
CA SER A 378 15.31 3.55 17.45
C SER A 378 14.24 4.39 18.16
N ILE A 379 13.01 3.91 18.19
CA ILE A 379 11.87 4.52 18.90
C ILE A 379 11.79 3.97 20.33
N CYS A 380 12.04 2.68 20.50
CA CYS A 380 11.90 1.95 21.74
C CYS A 380 12.81 0.71 21.75
N ASP A 381 13.85 0.74 22.57
CA ASP A 381 14.86 -0.33 22.64
C ASP A 381 14.28 -1.69 23.09
N GLU A 382 13.21 -1.68 23.89
CA GLU A 382 12.61 -2.90 24.47
C GLU A 382 11.42 -3.46 23.65
N CYS A 383 10.97 -2.75 22.61
CA CYS A 383 9.73 -3.10 21.91
C CYS A 383 9.78 -4.43 21.16
N LEU A 384 10.97 -4.90 20.76
CA LEU A 384 11.09 -6.23 20.13
C LEU A 384 11.05 -7.39 21.14
N ASP A 385 11.14 -7.11 22.44
CA ASP A 385 11.09 -8.10 23.52
C ASP A 385 9.72 -8.10 24.24
N GLU A 386 8.78 -7.25 23.83
CA GLU A 386 7.44 -7.11 24.41
C GLU A 386 6.35 -7.80 23.57
N SER A 387 5.20 -8.11 24.20
CA SER A 387 4.02 -8.62 23.49
C SER A 387 3.38 -7.53 22.62
N PHE A 388 2.81 -7.91 21.48
CA PHE A 388 2.23 -6.99 20.48
C PHE A 388 1.36 -5.86 21.05
N ASP A 389 0.42 -6.20 21.94
CA ASP A 389 -0.50 -5.23 22.56
C ASP A 389 0.25 -4.08 23.28
N LYS A 390 1.44 -4.35 23.81
CA LYS A 390 2.27 -3.33 24.47
C LYS A 390 3.11 -2.51 23.50
N ILE A 391 3.47 -3.09 22.35
CA ILE A 391 4.20 -2.37 21.30
C ILE A 391 3.31 -1.25 20.76
N ASP A 392 2.04 -1.56 20.48
CA ASP A 392 1.04 -0.59 20.01
C ASP A 392 0.85 0.57 21.02
N ASP A 393 0.68 0.23 22.30
CA ASP A 393 0.65 1.20 23.41
C ASP A 393 1.94 2.06 23.50
N THR A 394 3.08 1.51 23.07
CA THR A 394 4.37 2.22 23.10
C THR A 394 4.46 3.31 22.03
N PHE A 395 3.90 3.06 20.84
CA PHE A 395 3.79 4.06 19.77
C PHE A 395 2.82 5.19 20.16
N VAL A 396 1.73 4.86 20.85
CA VAL A 396 0.76 5.84 21.36
C VAL A 396 1.35 6.70 22.49
N SER A 397 2.27 6.15 23.29
CA SER A 397 2.81 6.81 24.50
C SER A 397 4.14 7.55 24.31
N HIS A 398 4.95 7.21 23.31
CA HIS A 398 6.19 7.92 23.01
C HIS A 398 5.96 9.06 22.01
N ASN A 399 5.78 10.28 22.51
CA ASN A 399 6.05 11.48 21.71
C ASN A 399 7.53 11.45 21.30
N VAL A 400 7.83 10.93 20.11
CA VAL A 400 9.20 10.72 19.66
C VAL A 400 9.90 12.07 19.55
N ARG A 401 10.71 12.41 20.56
CA ARG A 401 11.51 13.63 20.59
C ARG A 401 12.74 13.45 19.71
N PHE A 402 12.62 13.80 18.43
CA PHE A 402 13.78 13.94 17.58
C PHE A 402 14.42 15.33 17.78
N ASP A 403 15.52 15.35 18.53
CA ASP A 403 16.43 16.51 18.56
C ASP A 403 17.17 16.62 17.22
N ARG A 404 16.48 17.19 16.23
CA ARG A 404 17.02 17.91 15.07
C ARG A 404 15.86 18.43 14.23
N THR A 405 15.98 19.67 13.76
CA THR A 405 15.14 20.29 12.73
C THR A 405 15.05 19.38 11.51
N ILE A 406 13.99 18.58 11.42
CA ILE A 406 13.60 17.77 10.27
C ILE A 406 12.13 18.07 9.99
N ASN A 407 11.76 18.03 8.71
CA ASN A 407 10.49 18.48 8.17
C ASN A 407 9.31 17.66 8.74
N PHE A 408 8.30 18.35 9.28
CA PHE A 408 7.13 17.75 9.95
C PHE A 408 6.30 16.83 9.02
N GLU A 409 6.35 17.04 7.70
CA GLU A 409 5.68 16.16 6.72
C GLU A 409 6.44 14.85 6.46
N GLU A 410 7.77 14.83 6.56
CA GLU A 410 8.55 13.57 6.50
C GLU A 410 8.30 12.71 7.74
N MET A 411 8.00 13.33 8.90
CA MET A 411 7.83 12.64 10.18
C MET A 411 6.54 11.81 10.28
N LYS A 412 5.38 12.36 9.87
CA LYS A 412 4.12 11.60 9.77
C LYS A 412 4.24 10.43 8.80
N SER A 413 5.02 10.61 7.74
CA SER A 413 5.34 9.55 6.78
C SER A 413 6.18 8.44 7.43
N GLN A 414 7.17 8.74 8.27
CA GLN A 414 8.03 7.70 8.86
C GLN A 414 7.36 6.89 9.97
N GLU A 415 6.49 7.49 10.77
CA GLU A 415 5.73 6.77 11.80
C GLU A 415 4.67 5.86 11.19
N MET A 416 3.91 6.36 10.21
CA MET A 416 2.93 5.58 9.47
C MET A 416 3.60 4.48 8.65
N LEU A 417 4.74 4.77 8.01
CA LEU A 417 5.56 3.77 7.35
C LEU A 417 6.16 2.77 8.34
N ALA A 418 6.52 3.19 9.56
CA ALA A 418 7.00 2.28 10.59
C ALA A 418 5.88 1.36 11.08
N GLN A 419 4.67 1.87 11.28
CA GLN A 419 3.50 1.08 11.67
C GLN A 419 3.04 0.14 10.56
N GLU A 420 3.02 0.59 9.31
CA GLU A 420 2.69 -0.23 8.14
C GLU A 420 3.73 -1.32 7.91
N LYS A 421 5.03 -0.98 7.97
CA LYS A 421 6.13 -1.95 7.89
C LYS A 421 6.19 -2.89 9.08
N LEU A 422 5.86 -2.40 10.28
CA LEU A 422 5.79 -3.22 11.48
C LEU A 422 4.63 -4.22 11.38
N ARG A 423 3.47 -3.82 10.83
CA ARG A 423 2.39 -4.76 10.50
C ARG A 423 2.85 -5.79 9.46
N GLU A 424 3.53 -5.36 8.40
CA GLU A 424 4.10 -6.28 7.40
C GLU A 424 5.13 -7.26 8.01
N ILE A 425 5.97 -6.81 8.93
CA ILE A 425 7.04 -7.62 9.55
C ILE A 425 6.53 -8.51 10.67
N LEU A 426 5.57 -8.04 11.45
CA LEU A 426 4.92 -8.86 12.46
C LEU A 426 4.01 -9.90 11.83
N ASP A 427 3.41 -9.62 10.68
CA ASP A 427 2.74 -10.63 9.87
C ASP A 427 3.77 -11.70 9.42
N LEU A 428 4.99 -11.31 9.02
CA LEU A 428 6.09 -12.24 8.65
C LEU A 428 6.65 -13.06 9.83
N ASP A 429 6.82 -12.48 11.02
CA ASP A 429 7.25 -13.23 12.22
C ASP A 429 6.13 -14.10 12.81
N TYR A 430 4.86 -13.65 12.70
CA TYR A 430 3.69 -14.45 13.01
C TYR A 430 3.58 -15.66 12.08
N LEU A 431 4.04 -15.56 10.82
CA LEU A 431 4.16 -16.66 9.87
C LEU A 431 5.24 -17.69 10.27
N GLU A 432 6.39 -17.29 10.83
CA GLU A 432 7.36 -18.24 11.41
C GLU A 432 6.79 -18.93 12.67
N TYR A 433 6.05 -18.20 13.50
CA TYR A 433 5.44 -18.72 14.72
C TYR A 433 4.29 -19.71 14.45
N THR A 434 3.43 -19.42 13.47
CA THR A 434 2.30 -20.29 13.08
C THR A 434 2.76 -21.52 12.28
N ARG A 435 3.84 -21.42 11.50
CA ARG A 435 4.51 -22.59 10.89
C ARG A 435 5.08 -23.54 11.96
N GLY A 436 5.48 -23.03 13.12
CA GLY A 436 5.86 -23.82 14.30
C GLY A 436 4.68 -24.53 14.99
N TYR A 437 3.47 -23.97 14.92
CA TYR A 437 2.27 -24.54 15.55
C TYR A 437 1.61 -25.66 14.71
N ALA A 438 1.76 -25.64 13.39
CA ALA A 438 1.25 -26.68 12.50
C ALA A 438 2.06 -28.00 12.54
N ILE A 439 3.28 -28.00 13.10
CA ILE A 439 4.14 -29.20 13.21
C ILE A 439 4.00 -29.91 14.58
N GLN A 440 3.28 -29.34 15.55
CA GLN A 440 3.14 -29.94 16.90
C GLN A 440 1.84 -30.70 17.19
N ASN A 441 0.93 -30.88 16.22
CA ASN A 441 -0.31 -31.63 16.46
C ASN A 441 -0.50 -32.85 15.54
N TRP A 442 0.58 -33.60 15.30
CA TRP A 442 0.50 -35.01 14.86
C TRP A 442 1.38 -35.89 15.76
N GLU A 443 0.83 -36.27 16.91
CA GLU A 443 0.99 -37.61 17.52
C GLU A 443 -0.38 -38.20 17.83
#